data_AF-A0A328RR74-F1
#
_entry.id   AF-A0A328RR74-F1
#
_cell.length_a   1.000
_cell.length_b   1.000
_cell.length_c   1.000
_cell.angle_alpha   90.00
_cell.angle_beta   90.00
_cell.angle_gamma   90.00
#
_symmetry.space_group_name_H-M   'P 1'
#
loop_
_entity.id
_entity.type
_entity.pdbx_description
1 polymer ?
#
loop_
_entity_poly.entity_id
_entity_poly.type
_entity_poly.pdbx_seq_one_letter_code
_entity_poly.pdbx_strand_id
1 'polypeptide(L)' 'MIVECKLCGNKFESSEAEEIECNCGCGGENVLCPNCGYEVRLPRTGMPKKVKKEEDMGFFGKVMSALRMGN' A
#
# COMPACT_ATOMS: atom_id res chain seq x y z
N MET A 1 -5.00 11.06 5.33
CA MET A 1 -6.41 10.59 5.16
C MET A 1 -6.96 10.32 6.54
N ILE A 2 -8.18 10.77 6.88
CA ILE A 2 -8.75 10.49 8.21
C ILE A 2 -9.33 9.08 8.22
N VAL A 3 -8.93 8.28 9.21
CA VAL A 3 -9.33 6.88 9.35
C VAL A 3 -9.90 6.67 10.75
N GLU A 4 -10.98 5.91 10.83
CA GLU A 4 -11.62 5.55 12.09
C GLU A 4 -11.27 4.11 12.47
N CYS A 5 -10.74 3.92 13.68
CA CYS A 5 -10.51 2.59 14.23
C CYS A 5 -11.84 1.93 14.57
N LYS A 6 -12.16 0.80 13.93
CA LYS A 6 -13.39 0.04 14.23
C LYS A 6 -13.43 -0.61 15.61
N LEU A 7 -12.28 -0.70 16.29
CA LEU A 7 -12.20 -1.31 17.62
C LEU A 7 -12.50 -0.27 18.73
N CYS A 8 -11.86 0.90 18.69
CA CYS A 8 -11.97 1.91 19.74
C CYS A 8 -12.72 3.18 19.32
N GLY A 9 -13.11 3.31 18.05
CA GLY A 9 -13.80 4.49 17.52
C GLY A 9 -12.92 5.73 17.34
N ASN A 10 -11.61 5.62 17.60
CA ASN A 10 -10.70 6.75 17.47
C ASN A 10 -10.51 7.15 16.01
N LYS A 11 -10.64 8.45 15.73
CA LYS A 11 -10.38 9.04 14.41
C LYS A 11 -9.01 9.66 14.42
N PHE A 12 -8.15 9.22 13.52
CA PHE A 12 -6.77 9.69 13.43
C PHE A 12 -6.35 9.86 11.97
N GLU A 13 -5.28 10.62 11.75
CA GLU A 13 -4.74 10.78 10.41
C GLU A 13 -3.79 9.62 10.08
N SER A 14 -4.03 8.96 8.96
CA SER A 14 -3.20 7.84 8.49
C SER A 14 -1.74 8.23 8.26
N SER A 15 -1.45 9.51 8.00
CA SER A 15 -0.11 10.03 7.74
C SER A 15 0.76 10.07 9.01
N GLU A 16 0.12 10.15 10.18
CA GLU A 16 0.79 10.24 11.48
C GLU A 16 0.88 8.87 12.17
N ALA A 17 0.22 7.86 11.60
CA ALA A 17 0.16 6.51 12.13
C ALA A 17 1.29 5.65 11.57
N GLU A 18 1.79 4.73 12.39
CA GLU A 18 2.85 3.80 11.99
C GLU A 18 2.33 2.81 10.94
N GLU A 19 2.97 2.81 9.77
CA GLU A 19 2.64 1.91 8.66
C GLU A 19 3.15 0.51 8.96
N ILE A 20 2.27 -0.48 8.83
CA ILE A 20 2.61 -1.89 8.93
C ILE A 20 2.77 -2.44 7.52
N GLU A 21 4.01 -2.71 7.13
CA GLU A 21 4.29 -3.51 5.95
C GLU A 21 4.11 -5.00 6.29
N CYS A 22 2.95 -5.57 5.93
CA CYS A 22 2.84 -7.03 5.94
C CYS A 22 3.67 -7.60 4.79
N ASN A 23 4.80 -8.21 5.13
CA ASN A 23 5.67 -8.93 4.18
C ASN A 23 5.02 -10.23 3.64
N CYS A 24 3.74 -10.45 3.95
CA CYS A 24 2.94 -11.59 3.52
C CYS A 24 2.37 -11.45 2.09
N GLY A 25 2.67 -10.37 1.37
CA GLY A 25 2.21 -10.15 -0.01
C GLY A 25 0.70 -9.87 -0.14
N CYS A 26 0.00 -9.56 0.96
CA CYS A 26 -1.43 -9.27 0.96
C CYS A 26 -1.80 -7.93 0.29
N GLY A 27 -0.79 -7.11 -0.05
CA GLY A 27 -0.94 -5.81 -0.70
C GLY A 27 -1.87 -4.88 0.08
N GLY A 28 -1.84 -4.98 1.41
CA GLY A 28 -2.56 -4.09 2.32
C GLY A 28 -1.55 -3.23 3.04
N GLU A 29 -1.63 -1.91 2.84
CA GLU A 29 -1.03 -0.94 3.74
C GLU A 29 -2.00 -0.82 4.93
N ASN A 30 -1.64 -1.48 6.03
CA ASN A 30 -2.33 -1.37 7.31
C ASN A 30 -1.60 -0.33 8.15
N VAL A 31 -2.30 0.37 9.02
CA VAL A 31 -1.71 1.31 9.98
C VAL A 31 -2.10 0.90 11.40
N LEU A 32 -1.21 1.14 12.37
CA LEU A 32 -1.55 0.94 13.78
C LEU A 32 -2.39 2.11 14.29
N CYS A 33 -3.48 1.80 15.00
CA CYS A 33 -4.22 2.83 15.71
C CYS A 33 -3.36 3.36 16.87
N PRO A 34 -3.09 4.68 16.95
CA PRO A 34 -2.24 5.25 18.01
C PRO A 34 -2.86 5.17 19.41
N ASN A 35 -4.16 4.90 19.51
CA ASN A 35 -4.85 4.81 20.81
C ASN A 35 -4.84 3.38 21.38
N CYS A 36 -5.16 2.37 20.57
CA CYS A 36 -5.32 0.99 21.04
C CYS A 36 -4.33 -0.01 20.44
N GLY A 37 -3.49 0.38 19.50
CA GLY A 37 -2.54 -0.50 18.81
C GLY A 37 -3.19 -1.51 17.85
N TYR A 38 -4.48 -1.36 17.53
CA TYR A 38 -5.16 -2.26 16.61
C TYR A 38 -4.79 -1.96 15.15
N GLU A 39 -4.67 -3.01 14.32
CA GLU A 39 -4.40 -2.84 12.89
C GLU A 39 -5.64 -2.31 12.15
N VAL A 40 -5.47 -1.17 11.47
CA VAL A 40 -6.52 -0.53 10.70
C VAL A 40 -6.16 -0.60 9.22
N ARG A 41 -6.98 -1.32 8.47
CA ARG A 41 -6.80 -1.50 7.02
C ARG A 41 -7.23 -0.24 6.28
N LEU A 42 -6.30 0.37 5.54
CA LEU A 42 -6.61 1.55 4.74
C LEU A 42 -7.44 1.19 3.50
N PRO A 43 -8.43 2.01 3.11
CA PRO A 43 -9.20 1.80 1.89
C PRO A 43 -8.31 2.00 0.64
N ARG A 44 -8.36 1.04 -0.29
CA ARG A 44 -7.57 1.02 -1.54
C ARG A 44 -7.91 2.11 -2.56
N THR A 45 -8.88 2.98 -2.28
CA THR A 45 -9.50 3.88 -3.26
C THR A 45 -8.69 5.12 -3.62
N GLY A 46 -7.53 5.34 -2.98
CA GLY A 46 -6.66 6.50 -3.29
C GLY A 46 -5.17 6.20 -3.32
N MET A 47 -4.78 4.92 -3.34
CA MET A 47 -3.36 4.56 -3.42
C MET A 47 -2.83 5.00 -4.79
N PRO A 48 -1.84 5.91 -4.90
CA PRO A 48 -1.04 5.95 -6.10
C PRO A 48 -0.54 4.52 -6.27
N LYS A 49 -0.90 3.86 -7.38
CA LYS A 49 -0.27 2.60 -7.76
C LYS A 49 1.22 2.84 -7.51
N LYS A 50 1.85 2.14 -6.56
CA LYS A 50 3.31 2.17 -6.42
C LYS A 50 3.79 1.91 -7.84
N VAL A 51 4.27 2.95 -8.51
CA VAL A 51 4.79 2.84 -9.86
C VAL A 51 5.91 1.85 -9.65
N LYS A 52 5.70 0.61 -10.10
CA LYS A 52 6.73 -0.42 -10.02
C LYS A 52 7.94 0.24 -10.66
N LYS A 53 8.93 0.60 -9.85
CA LYS A 53 10.18 1.12 -10.38
C LYS A 53 10.66 0.08 -11.39
N GLU A 54 11.14 0.52 -12.54
CA GLU A 54 11.64 -0.36 -13.63
C GLU A 54 12.67 -1.39 -13.13
N GLU A 55 13.26 -1.13 -11.97
CA GLU A 55 14.14 -2.00 -11.18
C GLU A 55 13.51 -3.37 -10.85
N ASP A 56 12.19 -3.46 -10.66
CA ASP A 56 11.43 -4.69 -10.33
C ASP A 56 10.89 -5.40 -11.58
N MET A 57 11.09 -4.84 -12.77
CA MET A 57 10.81 -5.54 -14.01
C MET A 57 11.94 -6.54 -14.28
N GLY A 58 11.80 -7.74 -13.71
CA GLY A 58 12.65 -8.88 -14.01
C GLY A 58 12.73 -9.18 -15.51
N PHE A 59 13.48 -10.22 -15.89
CA PHE A 59 13.81 -10.53 -17.29
C PHE A 59 12.60 -10.53 -18.25
N PHE A 60 11.42 -10.97 -17.79
CA PHE A 60 10.16 -10.93 -18.54
C PHE A 60 9.65 -9.52 -18.88
N GLY A 61 9.86 -8.53 -18.01
CA GLY A 61 9.43 -7.14 -18.25
C GLY A 61 10.24 -6.46 -19.36
N LYS A 62 11.55 -6.75 -19.46
CA LYS A 62 12.41 -6.26 -20.56
C LYS A 62 11.99 -6.82 -21.92
N VAL A 63 11.59 -8.10 -21.98
CA VAL A 63 11.13 -8.74 -23.23
C VAL A 63 9.79 -8.16 -23.69
N MET A 64 8.86 -7.93 -22.76
CA MET A 64 7.56 -7.30 -23.05
C MET A 64 7.70 -5.86 -23.58
N SER A 65 8.60 -5.06 -22.98
CA SER A 65 8.85 -3.69 -23.45
C SER A 65 9.50 -3.65 -24.84
N ALA A 66 10.40 -4.59 -25.16
CA ALA A 66 11.01 -4.69 -26.48
C ALA A 66 10.00 -5.05 -27.59
N LEU A 67 9.04 -5.92 -27.28
CA LEU A 67 7.98 -6.30 -28.24
C LEU A 67 6.96 -5.18 -28.50
N ARG A 68 6.68 -4.33 -27.50
CA ARG A 68 5.69 -3.24 -27.64
C ARG A 68 6.18 -2.07 -28.49
N MET A 69 7.49 -1.90 -28.65
CA MET A 69 8.10 -0.79 -29.40
C MET A 69 8.32 -1.10 -30.90
N GLY A 70 7.86 -2.27 -31.36
CA GLY A 70 8.03 -2.78 -32.72
C GLY A 70 6.76 -2.78 -33.57
N ASN A 71 5.92 -1.73 -33.49
CA ASN A 71 4.86 -1.48 -34.47
C ASN A 71 4.79 0.00 -34.85
#